data_AF-A0A5B9EP65-F1
#
_entry.id   AF-A0A5B9EP65-F1
#
_cell.length_a   1.000
_cell.length_b   1.000
_cell.length_c   1.000
_cell.angle_alpha   90.00
_cell.angle_beta   90.00
_cell.angle_gamma   90.00
#
_symmetry.space_group_name_H-M   'P 1'
#
loop_
_entity.id
_entity.type
_entity.pdbx_description
1 polymer ?
#
loop_
_entity_poly.entity_id
_entity_poly.type
_entity_poly.pdbx_seq_one_letter_code
_entity_poly.pdbx_strand_id
1 'polypeptide(L)'
;MGSVMQIARRGVWGLALGLGGAFGAQAEDWRSSYTIFGTPGLIEMPSAGVAPDGEIGMTLGGFALQQRGSFTFQVAPRLSGTFRYSRFDEFTGPGTDDLFDRSFDIHYLLMDEGRFRPAFAIGLRDFLGTGLYSSEYVVATKTVTPDLRVTAGLGWGRMGTRNGFTNPLGVLDSGFEVRPFNDFGLGGNVAFDQYFRGDAAVFGGVEWRVAPDYTLKLEYSSDAYTEETADGTFAANSPFNVGLTYSPRPGYALSVYYLYGREVGFSATTYFNPRGADYVSGLDVAPIPVAVRAQDRAAAASWDRTAEPAGEIRATLAEVLARDGIILDSTEITDQRMRVRYTNTRYRAEAQAIGRVARVLTQLAPASVDTFVLEPMQRGIAMSATTIQRGDMEDLENEPDAAWTSFARAQIGEAEGADGLVDVAPTEPTFLWGLTPYTEVALFDGDQPVL
;
A
#
# COMPACT_ATOMS: atom_id res chain seq x y z
N MET A 1 52.77 -2.15 -74.74
CA MET A 1 52.85 -0.74 -74.29
C MET A 1 51.54 -0.41 -73.58
N GLY A 2 51.61 0.12 -72.35
CA GLY A 2 50.52 0.89 -71.75
C GLY A 2 49.61 0.16 -70.76
N SER A 3 49.98 0.25 -69.48
CA SER A 3 49.24 -0.15 -68.28
C SER A 3 48.09 0.81 -67.93
N VAL A 4 46.95 0.31 -67.43
CA VAL A 4 46.07 0.92 -66.39
C VAL A 4 45.28 -0.26 -65.75
N MET A 5 45.71 -0.85 -64.63
CA MET A 5 45.39 -0.54 -63.21
C MET A 5 43.88 -0.70 -62.86
N GLN A 6 43.45 -1.89 -62.39
CA GLN A 6 43.22 -2.31 -60.98
C GLN A 6 41.81 -1.90 -60.43
N ILE A 7 41.06 -2.64 -59.60
CA ILE A 7 41.26 -3.82 -58.75
C ILE A 7 39.88 -4.46 -58.46
N ALA A 8 39.87 -5.79 -58.29
CA ALA A 8 38.73 -6.60 -57.87
C ALA A 8 38.58 -6.69 -56.33
N ARG A 9 37.38 -7.02 -55.83
CA ARG A 9 37.14 -7.85 -54.62
C ARG A 9 35.65 -8.22 -54.51
N ARG A 10 35.30 -9.48 -54.79
CA ARG A 10 35.08 -10.59 -53.84
C ARG A 10 33.78 -10.48 -53.04
N GLY A 11 32.75 -11.18 -53.53
CA GLY A 11 31.63 -11.63 -52.72
C GLY A 11 32.03 -12.86 -51.91
N VAL A 12 31.66 -12.88 -50.64
CA VAL A 12 31.69 -14.05 -49.76
C VAL A 12 30.37 -14.07 -49.00
N TRP A 13 29.72 -15.23 -49.09
CA TRP A 13 28.54 -15.61 -48.35
C TRP A 13 28.82 -15.64 -46.84
N GLY A 14 27.94 -15.04 -46.05
CA GLY A 14 27.95 -15.14 -44.60
C GLY A 14 26.52 -15.28 -44.08
N LEU A 15 26.17 -16.51 -43.69
CA LEU A 15 25.01 -16.79 -42.84
C LEU A 15 25.16 -16.01 -41.53
N ALA A 16 24.18 -15.16 -41.20
CA ALA A 16 24.02 -14.60 -39.87
C ALA A 16 22.62 -14.94 -39.36
N LEU A 17 22.51 -16.10 -38.71
CA LEU A 17 21.48 -16.39 -37.72
C LEU A 17 21.78 -15.51 -36.50
N GLY A 18 21.23 -14.30 -36.49
CA GLY A 18 21.26 -13.38 -35.37
C GLY A 18 19.98 -13.49 -34.57
N LEU A 19 20.05 -14.25 -33.48
CA LEU A 19 19.22 -14.24 -32.28
C LEU A 19 18.12 -13.16 -32.28
N GLY A 20 16.87 -13.59 -32.52
CA GLY A 20 15.70 -12.88 -32.04
C GLY A 20 15.72 -12.86 -30.53
N GLY A 21 16.38 -11.85 -29.95
CA GLY A 21 16.18 -11.49 -28.56
C GLY A 21 14.72 -11.15 -28.40
N ALA A 22 14.00 -11.98 -27.65
CA ALA A 22 12.73 -11.61 -27.08
C ALA A 22 12.95 -10.30 -26.32
N PHE A 23 12.51 -9.18 -26.87
CA PHE A 23 12.23 -7.99 -26.09
C PHE A 23 11.01 -8.33 -25.24
N GLY A 24 11.24 -9.10 -24.17
CA GLY A 24 10.38 -9.03 -23.02
C GLY A 24 10.42 -7.59 -22.57
N ALA A 25 9.31 -6.89 -22.70
CA ALA A 25 9.06 -5.67 -21.95
C ALA A 25 9.09 -6.08 -20.46
N GLN A 26 10.28 -6.10 -19.87
CA GLN A 26 10.41 -5.91 -18.44
C GLN A 26 10.02 -4.44 -18.24
N ALA A 27 8.73 -4.22 -17.95
CA ALA A 27 8.31 -3.01 -17.30
C ALA A 27 9.04 -3.01 -15.95
N GLU A 28 10.19 -2.33 -15.88
CA GLU A 28 10.67 -1.87 -14.60
C GLU A 28 9.58 -0.95 -14.06
N ASP A 29 8.95 -1.40 -12.99
CA ASP A 29 7.75 -0.83 -12.37
C ASP A 29 8.11 0.49 -11.68
N TRP A 30 8.45 1.49 -12.48
CA TRP A 30 8.62 2.85 -11.99
C TRP A 30 7.25 3.35 -11.54
N ARG A 31 6.96 3.25 -10.26
CA ARG A 31 5.67 3.67 -9.70
C ARG A 31 5.38 5.15 -9.96
N SER A 32 4.10 5.51 -9.99
CA SER A 32 3.69 6.92 -9.96
C SER A 32 4.12 7.54 -8.63
N SER A 33 4.71 8.72 -8.68
CA SER A 33 5.02 9.47 -7.46
C SER A 33 3.82 10.32 -7.01
N TYR A 34 3.81 10.64 -5.72
CA TYR A 34 2.80 11.51 -5.12
C TYR A 34 3.31 12.95 -5.09
N THR A 35 2.40 13.89 -5.37
CA THR A 35 2.60 15.33 -5.16
C THR A 35 2.57 15.66 -3.67
N ILE A 36 2.93 16.89 -3.31
CA ILE A 36 2.72 17.42 -1.96
C ILE A 36 1.24 17.43 -1.55
N PHE A 37 0.31 17.32 -2.51
CA PHE A 37 -1.13 17.22 -2.29
C PHE A 37 -1.64 15.77 -2.11
N GLY A 38 -0.75 14.77 -2.19
CA GLY A 38 -1.11 13.35 -2.08
C GLY A 38 -1.75 12.76 -3.34
N THR A 39 -1.95 13.55 -4.41
CA THR A 39 -2.41 13.06 -5.72
C THR A 39 -1.23 12.63 -6.60
N PRO A 40 -1.41 11.72 -7.57
CA PRO A 40 -0.34 11.34 -8.50
C PRO A 40 0.19 12.53 -9.31
N GLY A 41 1.51 12.72 -9.37
CA GLY A 41 2.07 13.86 -10.09
C GLY A 41 3.51 14.20 -9.78
N LEU A 42 3.92 15.39 -10.20
CA LEU A 42 5.26 15.93 -10.04
C LEU A 42 5.43 16.46 -8.60
N ILE A 43 5.55 17.76 -8.40
CA ILE A 43 5.70 18.37 -7.07
C ILE A 43 4.33 18.84 -6.59
N GLU A 44 3.67 19.68 -7.37
CA GLU A 44 2.31 20.19 -7.16
C GLU A 44 1.38 19.87 -8.32
N MET A 45 1.94 19.78 -9.52
CA MET A 45 1.20 19.54 -10.75
C MET A 45 0.92 18.04 -10.93
N PRO A 46 -0.30 17.67 -11.33
CA PRO A 46 -0.68 16.28 -11.49
C PRO A 46 0.01 15.64 -12.69
N SER A 47 0.04 14.31 -12.71
CA SER A 47 0.40 13.50 -13.87
C SER A 47 -0.76 12.57 -14.22
N ALA A 48 -0.68 11.87 -15.36
CA ALA A 48 -1.63 10.82 -15.70
C ALA A 48 -1.29 9.46 -15.05
N GLY A 49 -0.41 9.44 -14.04
CA GLY A 49 -0.07 8.23 -13.31
C GLY A 49 -1.18 7.78 -12.35
N VAL A 50 -1.28 6.48 -12.14
CA VAL A 50 -2.14 5.87 -11.10
C VAL A 50 -1.31 5.00 -10.17
N ALA A 51 -1.82 4.75 -8.96
CA ALA A 51 -1.26 3.79 -8.02
C ALA A 51 -1.84 2.38 -8.28
N PRO A 52 -1.24 1.32 -7.71
CA PRO A 52 -1.81 -0.02 -7.74
C PRO A 52 -3.22 -0.08 -7.12
N ASP A 53 -4.09 -0.95 -7.66
CA ASP A 53 -5.47 -1.10 -7.18
C ASP A 53 -5.53 -1.44 -5.68
N GLY A 54 -6.28 -0.64 -4.91
CA GLY A 54 -6.40 -0.77 -3.46
C GLY A 54 -5.27 -0.13 -2.64
N GLU A 55 -4.24 0.48 -3.26
CA GLU A 55 -3.18 1.18 -2.51
C GLU A 55 -3.76 2.34 -1.68
N ILE A 56 -3.27 2.46 -0.46
CA ILE A 56 -3.51 3.58 0.45
C ILE A 56 -2.20 4.37 0.57
N GLY A 57 -2.27 5.68 0.34
CA GLY A 57 -1.16 6.62 0.49
C GLY A 57 -1.48 7.69 1.55
N MET A 58 -0.47 8.08 2.32
CA MET A 58 -0.54 9.19 3.26
C MET A 58 0.64 10.11 3.01
N THR A 59 0.37 11.39 2.75
CA THR A 59 1.41 12.40 2.52
C THR A 59 1.27 13.55 3.50
N LEU A 60 2.36 13.85 4.21
CA LEU A 60 2.53 15.07 4.99
C LEU A 60 3.54 15.95 4.26
N GLY A 61 3.25 17.24 4.10
CA GLY A 61 4.18 18.15 3.49
C GLY A 61 3.80 19.61 3.68
N GLY A 62 4.73 20.50 3.34
CA GLY A 62 4.52 21.93 3.45
C GLY A 62 5.68 22.73 2.88
N PHE A 63 5.43 24.02 2.68
CA PHE A 63 6.41 25.05 2.33
C PHE A 63 5.86 26.40 2.73
N ALA A 64 6.75 27.37 3.01
CA ALA A 64 6.38 28.68 3.52
C ALA A 64 5.34 28.57 4.66
N LEU A 65 4.23 29.28 4.55
CA LEU A 65 3.13 29.34 5.51
C LEU A 65 2.02 28.31 5.21
N GLN A 66 2.33 27.26 4.46
CA GLN A 66 1.34 26.25 4.04
C GLN A 66 1.77 24.85 4.45
N GLN A 67 0.88 24.14 5.13
CA GLN A 67 1.05 22.75 5.54
C GLN A 67 -0.14 21.93 5.08
N ARG A 68 0.08 20.65 4.78
CA ARG A 68 -0.97 19.76 4.32
C ARG A 68 -0.69 18.32 4.72
N GLY A 69 -1.75 17.66 5.16
CA GLY A 69 -1.82 16.22 5.35
C GLY A 69 -2.88 15.64 4.44
N SER A 70 -2.57 14.54 3.75
CA SER A 70 -3.49 13.92 2.81
C SER A 70 -3.53 12.41 2.96
N PHE A 71 -4.71 11.86 2.69
CA PHE A 71 -5.00 10.44 2.63
C PHE A 71 -5.57 10.13 1.25
N THR A 72 -4.87 9.30 0.48
CA THR A 72 -5.25 8.91 -0.87
C THR A 72 -5.58 7.44 -0.91
N PHE A 73 -6.70 7.10 -1.55
CA PHE A 73 -7.10 5.72 -1.78
C PHE A 73 -7.29 5.47 -3.27
N GLN A 74 -6.60 4.46 -3.80
CA GLN A 74 -6.83 3.96 -5.16
C GLN A 74 -8.08 3.07 -5.15
N VAL A 75 -9.24 3.71 -5.19
CA VAL A 75 -10.59 3.11 -5.08
C VAL A 75 -10.83 2.00 -6.11
N ALA A 76 -10.35 2.22 -7.33
CA ALA A 76 -10.42 1.27 -8.43
C ALA A 76 -9.20 1.44 -9.36
N PRO A 77 -8.91 0.52 -10.30
CA PRO A 77 -7.70 0.58 -11.13
C PRO A 77 -7.45 1.89 -11.90
N ARG A 78 -8.50 2.68 -12.13
CA ARG A 78 -8.45 3.96 -12.86
C ARG A 78 -8.95 5.16 -12.06
N LEU A 79 -9.34 4.96 -10.79
CA LEU A 79 -9.97 5.99 -9.98
C LEU A 79 -9.30 6.06 -8.62
N SER A 80 -8.74 7.23 -8.30
CA SER A 80 -8.28 7.56 -6.96
C SER A 80 -9.05 8.74 -6.39
N GLY A 81 -9.24 8.70 -5.08
CA GLY A 81 -9.78 9.80 -4.30
C GLY A 81 -8.77 10.20 -3.23
N THR A 82 -8.62 11.50 -3.01
CA THR A 82 -7.75 12.04 -1.97
C THR A 82 -8.57 12.92 -1.04
N PHE A 83 -8.49 12.66 0.26
CA PHE A 83 -8.90 13.60 1.28
C PHE A 83 -7.67 14.39 1.73
N ARG A 84 -7.79 15.70 1.86
CA ARG A 84 -6.71 16.59 2.26
C ARG A 84 -7.18 17.53 3.35
N TYR A 85 -6.31 17.69 4.33
CA TYR A 85 -6.38 18.71 5.36
C TYR A 85 -5.25 19.70 5.12
N SER A 86 -5.55 20.99 5.06
CA SER A 86 -4.56 22.05 4.84
C SER A 86 -4.60 23.08 5.95
N ARG A 87 -3.45 23.64 6.29
CA ARG A 87 -3.29 24.78 7.17
C ARG A 87 -2.56 25.88 6.42
N PHE A 88 -3.12 27.07 6.49
CA PHE A 88 -2.53 28.31 6.00
C PHE A 88 -2.29 29.20 7.21
N ASP A 89 -1.02 29.40 7.54
CA ASP A 89 -0.61 30.37 8.55
C ASP A 89 -0.74 31.79 7.96
N GLU A 90 -1.11 32.75 8.78
CA GLU A 90 -1.29 34.15 8.38
C GLU A 90 -2.28 34.33 7.20
N PHE A 91 -3.42 33.62 7.20
CA PHE A 91 -4.25 33.44 5.98
C PHE A 91 -4.72 34.74 5.32
N THR A 92 -5.04 35.78 6.09
CA THR A 92 -5.49 37.09 5.57
C THR A 92 -4.40 38.16 5.58
N GLY A 93 -3.13 37.74 5.72
CA GLY A 93 -1.96 38.60 5.70
C GLY A 93 -1.08 38.47 6.95
N PRO A 94 0.10 39.10 6.96
CA PRO A 94 1.07 38.92 8.02
C PRO A 94 0.54 39.20 9.43
N GLY A 95 0.68 38.21 10.32
CA GLY A 95 0.24 38.29 11.71
C GLY A 95 -1.27 38.12 11.94
N THR A 96 -2.02 37.62 10.97
CA THR A 96 -3.44 37.24 11.15
C THR A 96 -3.60 35.79 11.58
N ASP A 97 -4.80 35.40 11.96
CA ASP A 97 -5.11 34.02 12.36
C ASP A 97 -4.93 33.02 11.20
N ASP A 98 -4.68 31.76 11.57
CA ASP A 98 -4.59 30.64 10.65
C ASP A 98 -5.96 30.30 10.04
N LEU A 99 -5.94 29.77 8.82
CA LEU A 99 -7.07 29.07 8.24
C LEU A 99 -6.79 27.58 8.09
N PHE A 100 -7.78 26.78 8.46
CA PHE A 100 -7.79 25.35 8.19
C PHE A 100 -8.83 25.00 7.14
N ASP A 101 -8.43 24.16 6.18
CA ASP A 101 -9.28 23.71 5.08
C ASP A 101 -9.32 22.19 5.00
N ARG A 102 -10.49 21.68 4.58
CA ARG A 102 -10.72 20.27 4.26
C ARG A 102 -11.24 20.17 2.84
N SER A 103 -10.56 19.38 2.04
CA SER A 103 -10.90 19.22 0.63
C SER A 103 -10.80 17.77 0.17
N PHE A 104 -11.61 17.45 -0.83
CA PHE A 104 -11.52 16.19 -1.56
C PHE A 104 -11.08 16.43 -3.00
N ASP A 105 -10.23 15.54 -3.49
CA ASP A 105 -9.79 15.47 -4.87
C ASP A 105 -10.25 14.13 -5.47
N ILE A 106 -10.50 14.14 -6.78
CA ILE A 106 -10.76 12.95 -7.58
C ILE A 106 -9.82 12.94 -8.80
N HIS A 107 -9.26 11.78 -9.10
CA HIS A 107 -8.40 11.59 -10.25
C HIS A 107 -8.83 10.34 -11.02
N TYR A 108 -9.09 10.49 -12.32
CA TYR A 108 -9.56 9.42 -13.18
C TYR A 108 -8.68 9.26 -14.42
N LEU A 109 -8.11 8.07 -14.58
CA LEU A 109 -7.35 7.67 -15.75
C LEU A 109 -8.31 7.30 -16.89
N LEU A 110 -8.36 8.15 -17.91
CA LEU A 110 -9.19 7.96 -19.10
C LEU A 110 -8.61 6.87 -20.00
N MET A 111 -7.30 6.89 -20.19
CA MET A 111 -6.61 5.99 -21.11
C MET A 111 -5.21 5.66 -20.63
N ASP A 112 -4.89 4.36 -20.64
CA ASP A 112 -3.55 3.87 -20.34
C ASP A 112 -2.53 4.27 -21.42
N GLU A 113 -1.28 4.46 -20.99
CA GLU A 113 -0.15 4.69 -21.88
C GLU A 113 -0.06 3.57 -22.92
N GLY A 114 0.07 3.94 -24.20
CA GLY A 114 0.33 2.99 -25.28
C GLY A 114 1.72 3.19 -25.88
N ARG A 115 2.06 2.47 -26.94
CA ARG A 115 3.37 2.62 -27.61
C ARG A 115 3.67 4.06 -28.03
N PHE A 116 2.72 4.73 -28.69
CA PHE A 116 2.90 6.08 -29.24
C PHE A 116 2.05 7.15 -28.56
N ARG A 117 0.97 6.76 -27.87
CA ARG A 117 0.11 7.68 -27.14
C ARG A 117 0.58 7.81 -25.68
N PRO A 118 0.47 9.00 -25.07
CA PRO A 118 0.60 9.13 -23.62
C PRO A 118 -0.61 8.50 -22.92
N ALA A 119 -0.47 8.27 -21.62
CA ALA A 119 -1.60 8.10 -20.73
C ALA A 119 -2.37 9.43 -20.63
N PHE A 120 -3.69 9.38 -20.44
CA PHE A 120 -4.52 10.56 -20.26
C PHE A 120 -5.37 10.43 -19.00
N ALA A 121 -5.38 11.47 -18.18
CA ALA A 121 -6.21 11.56 -17.00
C ALA A 121 -6.93 12.90 -16.91
N ILE A 122 -8.02 12.89 -16.15
CA ILE A 122 -8.80 14.05 -15.77
C ILE A 122 -8.92 14.06 -14.24
N GLY A 123 -8.89 15.23 -13.62
CA GLY A 123 -9.09 15.32 -12.19
C GLY A 123 -9.71 16.63 -11.76
N LEU A 124 -10.33 16.57 -10.58
CA LEU A 124 -10.87 17.72 -9.88
C LEU A 124 -10.15 17.76 -8.53
N ARG A 125 -9.52 18.89 -8.24
CA ARG A 125 -8.88 19.19 -6.95
C ARG A 125 -9.80 20.11 -6.18
N ASP A 126 -9.99 19.83 -4.89
CA ASP A 126 -10.89 20.59 -4.03
C ASP A 126 -12.27 20.78 -4.68
N PHE A 127 -12.82 19.65 -5.14
CA PHE A 127 -14.14 19.61 -5.78
C PHE A 127 -15.26 19.63 -4.74
N LEU A 128 -14.92 19.25 -3.50
CA LEU A 128 -15.75 19.29 -2.31
C LEU A 128 -14.88 19.80 -1.15
N GLY A 129 -15.06 21.05 -0.77
CA GLY A 129 -14.26 21.75 0.24
C GLY A 129 -14.62 23.24 0.31
N THR A 130 -13.68 24.09 0.71
CA THR A 130 -13.85 25.55 0.74
C THR A 130 -13.44 26.23 -0.56
N GLY A 131 -12.87 25.50 -1.52
CA GLY A 131 -12.53 26.00 -2.85
C GLY A 131 -11.20 26.74 -2.96
N LEU A 132 -10.41 26.84 -1.88
CA LEU A 132 -9.09 27.50 -1.88
C LEU A 132 -8.11 26.91 -2.89
N TYR A 133 -8.20 25.60 -3.11
CA TYR A 133 -7.39 24.88 -4.11
C TYR A 133 -8.20 24.45 -5.33
N SER A 134 -9.44 24.94 -5.49
CA SER A 134 -10.36 24.47 -6.52
C SER A 134 -9.72 24.57 -7.90
N SER A 135 -9.53 23.41 -8.52
CA SER A 135 -8.91 23.30 -9.83
C SER A 135 -9.46 22.09 -10.58
N GLU A 136 -9.54 22.20 -11.89
CA GLU A 136 -9.81 21.07 -12.76
C GLU A 136 -8.65 20.92 -13.73
N TYR A 137 -8.32 19.69 -14.11
CA TYR A 137 -7.24 19.47 -15.07
C TYR A 137 -7.49 18.29 -15.99
N VAL A 138 -6.88 18.38 -17.17
CA VAL A 138 -6.61 17.25 -18.05
C VAL A 138 -5.10 17.15 -18.24
N VAL A 139 -4.57 15.93 -18.17
CA VAL A 139 -3.12 15.72 -18.17
C VAL A 139 -2.75 14.51 -19.00
N ALA A 140 -1.63 14.64 -19.71
CA ALA A 140 -1.01 13.60 -20.50
C ALA A 140 0.39 13.29 -19.97
N THR A 141 0.70 12.01 -19.76
CA THR A 141 2.03 11.57 -19.32
C THR A 141 2.58 10.48 -20.24
N LYS A 142 3.85 10.60 -20.62
CA LYS A 142 4.55 9.66 -21.48
C LYS A 142 5.85 9.21 -20.82
N THR A 143 6.07 7.91 -20.76
CA THR A 143 7.37 7.32 -20.44
C THR A 143 8.20 7.30 -21.72
N VAL A 144 9.16 8.22 -21.82
CA VAL A 144 9.98 8.40 -23.03
C VAL A 144 11.24 7.54 -23.02
N THR A 145 11.77 7.24 -21.84
CA THR A 145 12.79 6.21 -21.58
C THR A 145 12.39 5.47 -20.30
N PRO A 146 12.99 4.31 -19.98
CA PRO A 146 12.69 3.59 -18.73
C PRO A 146 12.82 4.44 -17.46
N ASP A 147 13.63 5.50 -17.51
CA ASP A 147 13.92 6.36 -16.37
C ASP A 147 13.39 7.80 -16.53
N LEU A 148 12.77 8.15 -17.67
CA LEU A 148 12.32 9.52 -17.94
C LEU A 148 10.84 9.56 -18.34
N ARG A 149 10.07 10.34 -17.59
CA ARG A 149 8.66 10.63 -17.85
C ARG A 149 8.48 12.10 -18.11
N VAL A 150 7.66 12.40 -19.11
CA VAL A 150 7.29 13.76 -19.47
C VAL A 150 5.79 13.89 -19.29
N THR A 151 5.38 14.96 -18.64
CA THR A 151 3.98 15.28 -18.36
C THR A 151 3.65 16.67 -18.90
N ALA A 152 2.49 16.82 -19.51
CA ALA A 152 1.93 18.10 -19.91
C ALA A 152 0.42 18.09 -19.71
N GLY A 153 -0.15 19.19 -19.24
CA GLY A 153 -1.57 19.29 -18.97
C GLY A 153 -2.12 20.70 -19.13
N LEU A 154 -3.43 20.77 -19.07
CA LEU A 154 -4.21 22.01 -19.00
C LEU A 154 -4.97 22.03 -17.69
N GLY A 155 -4.91 23.16 -17.00
CA GLY A 155 -5.60 23.38 -15.74
C GLY A 155 -6.52 24.60 -15.80
N TRP A 156 -7.61 24.54 -15.03
CA TRP A 156 -8.60 25.60 -14.82
C TRP A 156 -8.69 25.92 -13.33
N GLY A 157 -9.38 27.01 -13.00
CA GLY A 157 -9.48 27.49 -11.61
C GLY A 157 -8.14 27.99 -11.13
N ARG A 158 -7.69 27.55 -9.95
CA ARG A 158 -6.39 27.95 -9.41
C ARG A 158 -5.22 27.58 -10.34
N MET A 159 -5.28 26.42 -11.00
CA MET A 159 -4.31 26.00 -12.02
C MET A 159 -4.40 26.81 -13.34
N GLY A 160 -5.35 27.73 -13.49
CA GLY A 160 -5.48 28.62 -14.66
C GLY A 160 -4.85 30.01 -14.47
N THR A 161 -4.31 30.32 -13.29
CA THR A 161 -4.01 31.69 -12.87
C THR A 161 -2.69 32.24 -13.42
N ARG A 162 -1.69 31.39 -13.68
CA ARG A 162 -0.40 31.83 -14.25
C ARG A 162 -0.37 31.62 -15.75
N ASN A 163 -0.17 32.72 -16.48
CA ASN A 163 -0.16 32.72 -17.95
C ASN A 163 -1.42 32.07 -18.53
N GLY A 164 -2.57 32.34 -17.90
CA GLY A 164 -3.88 31.91 -18.35
C GLY A 164 -4.21 32.44 -19.74
N PHE A 165 -4.93 31.64 -20.50
CA PHE A 165 -5.46 31.99 -21.82
C PHE A 165 -6.94 31.62 -21.89
N THR A 166 -7.61 32.22 -22.88
CA THR A 166 -9.04 32.01 -23.11
C THR A 166 -9.40 30.53 -23.17
N ASN A 167 -10.44 30.14 -22.42
CA ASN A 167 -10.85 28.76 -22.30
C ASN A 167 -11.09 28.11 -23.68
N PRO A 168 -10.37 27.02 -24.03
CA PRO A 168 -10.58 26.34 -25.32
C PRO A 168 -11.99 25.73 -25.44
N LEU A 169 -12.67 25.45 -24.32
CA LEU A 169 -14.06 24.97 -24.30
C LEU A 169 -15.08 26.08 -24.58
N GLY A 170 -14.67 27.36 -24.58
CA GLY A 170 -15.52 28.50 -24.96
C GLY A 170 -16.08 28.38 -26.38
N VAL A 171 -15.39 27.65 -27.27
CA VAL A 171 -15.87 27.33 -28.62
C VAL A 171 -17.12 26.46 -28.61
N LEU A 172 -17.32 25.65 -27.56
CA LEU A 172 -18.49 24.79 -27.41
C LEU A 172 -19.67 25.57 -26.81
N ASP A 173 -19.39 26.40 -25.81
CA ASP A 173 -20.39 27.22 -25.13
C ASP A 173 -19.69 28.42 -24.45
N SER A 174 -20.21 29.63 -24.64
CA SER A 174 -19.64 30.85 -24.05
C SER A 174 -19.64 30.85 -22.52
N GLY A 175 -20.50 30.04 -21.90
CA GLY A 175 -20.55 29.83 -20.46
C GLY A 175 -19.26 29.22 -19.90
N PHE A 176 -18.41 28.59 -20.71
CA PHE A 176 -17.10 28.11 -20.26
C PHE A 176 -16.07 29.24 -20.08
N GLU A 177 -16.26 30.39 -20.71
CA GLU A 177 -15.28 31.49 -20.64
C GLU A 177 -15.26 32.18 -19.26
N VAL A 178 -16.36 32.11 -18.51
CA VAL A 178 -16.49 32.79 -17.22
C VAL A 178 -16.66 31.75 -16.11
N ARG A 179 -15.72 31.74 -15.16
CA ARG A 179 -15.89 30.99 -13.91
C ARG A 179 -16.78 31.81 -12.97
N PRO A 180 -17.98 31.35 -12.62
CA PRO A 180 -18.86 32.09 -11.71
C PRO A 180 -18.22 32.19 -10.32
N PHE A 181 -18.51 33.28 -9.61
CA PHE A 181 -18.20 33.36 -8.18
C PHE A 181 -18.93 32.24 -7.46
N ASN A 182 -18.26 31.67 -6.48
CA ASN A 182 -18.68 30.46 -5.83
C ASN A 182 -18.68 30.81 -4.33
N ASP A 183 -19.79 30.58 -3.66
CA ASP A 183 -19.99 30.85 -2.23
C ASP A 183 -19.98 29.52 -1.44
N PHE A 184 -18.81 29.08 -0.97
CA PHE A 184 -18.66 27.82 -0.21
C PHE A 184 -19.13 27.93 1.24
N GLY A 185 -19.28 29.14 1.78
CA GLY A 185 -19.42 29.36 3.22
C GLY A 185 -18.37 28.56 4.02
N LEU A 186 -18.83 27.64 4.87
CA LEU A 186 -18.00 26.75 5.70
C LEU A 186 -17.63 25.41 5.00
N GLY A 187 -17.87 25.28 3.71
CA GLY A 187 -17.60 24.08 2.88
C GLY A 187 -18.80 23.14 2.70
N GLY A 188 -18.60 22.06 1.93
CA GLY A 188 -19.56 20.94 1.82
C GLY A 188 -20.54 20.99 0.64
N ASN A 189 -20.52 22.05 -0.18
CA ASN A 189 -21.30 22.14 -1.42
C ASN A 189 -20.43 21.83 -2.64
N VAL A 190 -20.96 21.02 -3.56
CA VAL A 190 -20.27 20.69 -4.83
C VAL A 190 -20.54 21.78 -5.86
N ALA A 191 -19.49 22.47 -6.31
CA ALA A 191 -19.55 23.59 -7.23
C ALA A 191 -19.58 23.17 -8.72
N PHE A 192 -20.61 22.42 -9.12
CA PHE A 192 -20.73 21.89 -10.48
C PHE A 192 -20.71 22.95 -11.58
N ASP A 193 -21.12 24.19 -11.26
CA ASP A 193 -21.17 25.32 -12.17
C ASP A 193 -19.82 25.99 -12.41
N GLN A 194 -18.77 25.64 -11.66
CA GLN A 194 -17.41 26.15 -11.84
C GLN A 194 -16.52 25.28 -12.74
N TYR A 195 -16.84 24.00 -12.91
CA TYR A 195 -15.89 23.06 -13.48
C TYR A 195 -15.53 23.34 -14.94
N PHE A 196 -14.22 23.36 -15.21
CA PHE A 196 -13.65 23.64 -16.53
C PHE A 196 -14.07 25.00 -17.10
N ARG A 197 -14.33 25.98 -16.23
CA ARG A 197 -14.68 27.36 -16.60
C ARG A 197 -13.62 28.37 -16.18
N GLY A 198 -13.63 29.52 -16.86
CA GLY A 198 -12.61 30.55 -16.73
C GLY A 198 -11.37 30.23 -17.54
N ASP A 199 -10.32 31.03 -17.35
CA ASP A 199 -9.05 30.85 -18.06
C ASP A 199 -8.45 29.47 -17.82
N ALA A 200 -7.86 28.92 -18.88
CA ALA A 200 -7.06 27.71 -18.82
C ALA A 200 -5.58 28.08 -18.86
N ALA A 201 -4.72 27.29 -18.22
CA ALA A 201 -3.27 27.45 -18.34
C ALA A 201 -2.57 26.11 -18.54
N VAL A 202 -1.43 26.16 -19.22
CA VAL A 202 -0.57 24.99 -19.42
C VAL A 202 0.27 24.72 -18.19
N PHE A 203 0.38 23.46 -17.79
CA PHE A 203 1.38 23.02 -16.83
C PHE A 203 2.11 21.79 -17.35
N GLY A 204 3.20 21.42 -16.70
CA GLY A 204 3.89 20.18 -17.05
C GLY A 204 5.26 20.08 -16.44
N GLY A 205 6.01 19.09 -16.88
CA GLY A 205 7.36 18.87 -16.39
C GLY A 205 7.88 17.49 -16.70
N VAL A 206 9.00 17.17 -16.07
CA VAL A 206 9.68 15.91 -16.22
C VAL A 206 9.99 15.31 -14.86
N GLU A 207 9.82 14.00 -14.81
CA GLU A 207 10.26 13.15 -13.73
C GLU A 207 11.41 12.30 -14.28
N TRP A 208 12.54 12.23 -13.56
CA TRP A 208 13.72 11.51 -13.99
C TRP A 208 14.29 10.68 -12.85
N ARG A 209 14.24 9.35 -13.00
CA ARG A 209 14.88 8.41 -12.08
C ARG A 209 16.38 8.39 -12.33
N VAL A 210 17.12 9.18 -11.55
CA VAL A 210 18.58 9.33 -11.68
C VAL A 210 19.35 8.19 -11.04
N ALA A 211 18.72 7.47 -10.12
CA ALA A 211 19.18 6.22 -9.51
C ALA A 211 17.96 5.43 -9.00
N PRO A 212 18.08 4.13 -8.65
CA PRO A 212 16.94 3.31 -8.22
C PRO A 212 16.07 3.95 -7.14
N ASP A 213 16.70 4.60 -6.16
CA ASP A 213 16.03 5.21 -5.01
C ASP A 213 15.89 6.74 -5.13
N TYR A 214 16.34 7.36 -6.22
CA TYR A 214 16.37 8.81 -6.38
C TYR A 214 15.67 9.26 -7.66
N THR A 215 14.66 10.11 -7.49
CA THR A 215 13.89 10.71 -8.58
C THR A 215 13.99 12.23 -8.54
N LEU A 216 14.55 12.81 -9.59
CA LEU A 216 14.57 14.25 -9.82
C LEU A 216 13.28 14.69 -10.53
N LYS A 217 12.74 15.83 -10.12
CA LYS A 217 11.54 16.44 -10.71
C LYS A 217 11.85 17.86 -11.14
N LEU A 218 11.45 18.21 -12.35
CA LEU A 218 11.39 19.59 -12.83
C LEU A 218 9.95 19.85 -13.24
N GLU A 219 9.36 20.91 -12.71
CA GLU A 219 7.96 21.25 -12.90
C GLU A 219 7.84 22.70 -13.33
N TYR A 220 6.96 22.95 -14.29
CA TYR A 220 6.38 24.25 -14.59
C TYR A 220 4.97 24.27 -13.99
N SER A 221 4.79 25.12 -12.98
CA SER A 221 3.51 25.33 -12.31
C SER A 221 2.70 26.41 -13.02
N SER A 222 1.41 26.14 -13.21
CA SER A 222 0.44 27.10 -13.72
C SER A 222 -0.32 27.85 -12.61
N ASP A 223 0.05 27.63 -11.35
CA ASP A 223 -0.48 28.36 -10.20
C ASP A 223 0.33 29.66 -9.98
N ALA A 224 -0.39 30.77 -9.85
CA ALA A 224 0.20 32.07 -9.56
C ALA A 224 0.18 32.43 -8.07
N TYR A 225 -0.56 31.70 -7.22
CA TYR A 225 -0.80 32.04 -5.82
C TYR A 225 -1.30 33.48 -5.68
N THR A 226 -2.32 33.82 -6.46
CA THR A 226 -2.82 35.21 -6.57
C THR A 226 -3.30 35.74 -5.24
N GLU A 227 -4.00 34.93 -4.46
CA GLU A 227 -4.51 35.31 -3.14
C GLU A 227 -3.36 35.50 -2.14
N GLU A 228 -2.50 34.49 -1.98
CA GLU A 228 -1.39 34.58 -1.01
C GLU A 228 -0.37 35.67 -1.38
N THR A 229 -0.24 35.99 -2.67
CA THR A 229 0.56 37.14 -3.13
C THR A 229 -0.12 38.47 -2.84
N ALA A 230 -1.45 38.55 -2.97
CA ALA A 230 -2.23 39.74 -2.63
C ALA A 230 -2.24 40.00 -1.11
N ASP A 231 -2.30 38.95 -0.31
CA ASP A 231 -2.25 39.01 1.17
C ASP A 231 -0.83 39.26 1.70
N GLY A 232 0.20 39.09 0.86
CA GLY A 232 1.60 39.34 1.22
C GLY A 232 2.26 38.21 2.01
N THR A 233 1.66 37.03 2.01
CA THR A 233 2.09 35.84 2.75
C THR A 233 2.95 34.90 1.90
N PHE A 234 2.94 35.09 0.58
CA PHE A 234 3.75 34.34 -0.36
C PHE A 234 4.16 35.17 -1.59
N ALA A 235 5.23 34.79 -2.27
CA ALA A 235 5.67 35.44 -3.49
C ALA A 235 6.12 34.43 -4.54
N ALA A 236 5.27 34.21 -5.55
CA ALA A 236 5.51 33.25 -6.62
C ALA A 236 6.42 33.83 -7.74
N ASN A 237 7.72 33.98 -7.47
CA ASN A 237 8.66 34.69 -8.36
C ASN A 237 8.97 33.95 -9.67
N SER A 238 8.90 32.62 -9.67
CA SER A 238 9.20 31.77 -10.83
C SER A 238 8.12 30.70 -10.99
N PRO A 239 7.72 30.32 -12.22
CA PRO A 239 6.87 29.13 -12.42
C PRO A 239 7.62 27.81 -12.30
N PHE A 240 8.95 27.84 -12.31
CA PHE A 240 9.77 26.64 -12.34
C PHE A 240 10.11 26.17 -10.93
N ASN A 241 9.80 24.90 -10.67
CA ASN A 241 10.02 24.19 -9.43
C ASN A 241 10.96 23.00 -9.66
N VAL A 242 11.83 22.70 -8.71
CA VAL A 242 12.74 21.55 -8.77
C VAL A 242 12.59 20.72 -7.50
N GLY A 243 12.58 19.40 -7.64
CA GLY A 243 12.39 18.48 -6.52
C GLY A 243 13.30 17.27 -6.60
N LEU A 244 13.69 16.75 -5.44
CA LEU A 244 14.37 15.46 -5.30
C LEU A 244 13.58 14.59 -4.34
N THR A 245 13.20 13.40 -4.79
CA THR A 245 12.55 12.37 -3.99
C THR A 245 13.52 11.21 -3.75
N TYR A 246 13.70 10.84 -2.49
CA TYR A 246 14.44 9.68 -2.02
C TYR A 246 13.50 8.60 -1.50
N SER A 247 13.58 7.40 -2.04
CA SER A 247 12.74 6.24 -1.69
C SER A 247 13.62 5.14 -1.08
N PRO A 248 13.98 5.22 0.22
CA PRO A 248 14.95 4.31 0.85
C PRO A 248 14.54 2.84 0.87
N ARG A 249 13.22 2.58 0.81
CA ARG A 249 12.63 1.24 0.82
C ARG A 249 11.20 1.33 0.26
N PRO A 250 10.62 0.21 -0.21
CA PRO A 250 9.23 0.16 -0.60
C PRO A 250 8.31 0.71 0.50
N GLY A 251 7.32 1.51 0.11
CA GLY A 251 6.35 2.08 1.03
C GLY A 251 6.69 3.47 1.55
N TYR A 252 7.89 4.01 1.31
CA TYR A 252 8.32 5.30 1.86
C TYR A 252 8.98 6.18 0.80
N ALA A 253 8.63 7.47 0.79
CA ALA A 253 9.25 8.49 -0.04
C ALA A 253 9.43 9.80 0.75
N LEU A 254 10.65 10.33 0.75
CA LEU A 254 11.00 11.62 1.34
C LEU A 254 11.39 12.57 0.23
N SER A 255 10.85 13.77 0.22
CA SER A 255 11.12 14.75 -0.84
C SER A 255 11.51 16.10 -0.28
N VAL A 256 12.42 16.76 -1.00
CA VAL A 256 12.78 18.16 -0.82
C VAL A 256 12.53 18.91 -2.12
N TYR A 257 12.03 20.13 -2.02
CA TYR A 257 11.62 20.95 -3.15
C TYR A 257 12.24 22.35 -3.04
N TYR A 258 12.61 22.92 -4.17
CA TYR A 258 12.85 24.34 -4.34
C TYR A 258 11.74 24.91 -5.21
N LEU A 259 10.91 25.78 -4.61
CA LEU A 259 9.62 26.19 -5.12
C LEU A 259 9.62 27.69 -5.41
N TYR A 260 9.04 28.05 -6.55
CA TYR A 260 8.76 29.39 -7.01
C TYR A 260 9.94 30.38 -6.94
N GLY A 261 11.16 29.87 -7.04
CA GLY A 261 12.39 30.67 -7.05
C GLY A 261 12.79 31.25 -5.69
N ARG A 262 12.23 30.77 -4.58
CA ARG A 262 12.61 31.27 -3.25
C ARG A 262 12.36 30.31 -2.09
N GLU A 263 11.35 29.46 -2.17
CA GLU A 263 10.94 28.65 -1.02
C GLU A 263 11.55 27.26 -1.06
N VAL A 264 11.74 26.68 0.13
CA VAL A 264 12.08 25.27 0.30
C VAL A 264 10.88 24.56 0.88
N GLY A 265 10.50 23.45 0.26
CA GLY A 265 9.42 22.59 0.70
C GLY A 265 9.91 21.19 1.05
N PHE A 266 9.15 20.49 1.88
CA PHE A 266 9.40 19.09 2.22
C PHE A 266 8.11 18.29 2.17
N SER A 267 8.24 17.00 1.90
CA SER A 267 7.14 16.06 2.12
C SER A 267 7.65 14.67 2.48
N ALA A 268 6.90 13.98 3.34
CA ALA A 268 7.04 12.56 3.59
C ALA A 268 5.77 11.86 3.13
N THR A 269 5.92 10.82 2.32
CA THR A 269 4.81 9.97 1.87
C THR A 269 5.06 8.53 2.31
N THR A 270 4.05 7.92 2.91
CA THR A 270 4.00 6.48 3.14
C THR A 270 2.85 5.88 2.35
N TYR A 271 3.02 4.68 1.82
CA TYR A 271 1.97 3.98 1.08
C TYR A 271 2.08 2.47 1.30
N PHE A 272 0.95 1.78 1.25
CA PHE A 272 0.89 0.32 1.36
C PHE A 272 -0.31 -0.21 0.59
N ASN A 273 -0.20 -1.44 0.08
CA ASN A 273 -1.32 -2.11 -0.57
C ASN A 273 -1.83 -3.26 0.29
N PRO A 274 -3.04 -3.20 0.87
CA PRO A 274 -3.60 -4.26 1.70
C PRO A 274 -3.89 -5.56 0.92
N ARG A 275 -3.87 -5.53 -0.42
CA ARG A 275 -3.98 -6.73 -1.27
C ARG A 275 -2.64 -7.46 -1.43
N GLY A 276 -1.53 -6.81 -1.10
CA GLY A 276 -0.20 -7.38 -1.13
C GLY A 276 0.34 -7.60 0.29
N ALA A 277 1.08 -8.68 0.48
CA ALA A 277 1.97 -8.79 1.64
C ALA A 277 3.34 -8.24 1.23
N ASP A 278 3.55 -6.92 1.41
CA ASP A 278 4.84 -6.28 1.12
C ASP A 278 5.99 -6.86 1.98
N TYR A 279 5.64 -7.60 3.05
CA TYR A 279 6.56 -8.33 3.91
C TYR A 279 6.29 -9.83 3.78
N VAL A 280 7.18 -10.55 3.09
CA VAL A 280 7.06 -11.98 2.79
C VAL A 280 7.26 -12.87 4.03
N SER A 281 7.98 -12.36 5.03
CA SER A 281 8.18 -13.03 6.33
C SER A 281 7.81 -12.04 7.42
N GLY A 282 6.86 -12.41 8.28
CA GLY A 282 6.59 -11.65 9.49
C GLY A 282 7.83 -11.53 10.38
N LEU A 283 7.75 -10.71 11.43
CA LEU A 283 8.81 -10.58 12.45
C LEU A 283 8.89 -11.80 13.39
N ASP A 284 8.11 -12.85 13.11
CA ASP A 284 8.05 -14.05 13.93
C ASP A 284 9.22 -14.99 13.66
N VAL A 285 9.67 -15.67 14.72
CA VAL A 285 10.68 -16.72 14.62
C VAL A 285 10.16 -17.92 13.83
N ALA A 286 11.06 -18.67 13.19
CA ALA A 286 10.70 -19.91 12.52
C ALA A 286 9.97 -20.86 13.49
N PRO A 287 8.93 -21.58 13.03
CA PRO A 287 8.28 -22.60 13.84
C PRO A 287 9.20 -23.80 14.04
N ILE A 288 8.87 -24.63 15.04
CA ILE A 288 9.56 -25.90 15.26
C ILE A 288 9.41 -26.78 14.00
N PRO A 289 10.49 -27.44 13.50
CA PRO A 289 10.39 -28.33 12.35
C PRO A 289 9.42 -29.49 12.55
N VAL A 290 8.87 -30.03 11.46
CA VAL A 290 8.07 -31.25 11.52
C VAL A 290 8.95 -32.44 11.86
N ALA A 291 8.49 -33.29 12.79
CA ALA A 291 9.08 -34.61 13.02
C ALA A 291 8.33 -35.69 12.25
N VAL A 292 9.07 -36.40 11.39
CA VAL A 292 8.55 -37.56 10.67
C VAL A 292 8.68 -38.81 11.55
N ARG A 293 7.58 -39.54 11.73
CA ARG A 293 7.59 -40.81 12.46
C ARG A 293 8.44 -41.87 11.74
N ALA A 294 9.12 -42.70 12.51
CA ALA A 294 9.78 -43.89 11.98
C ALA A 294 8.74 -44.85 11.36
N GLN A 295 9.03 -45.43 10.19
CA GLN A 295 8.07 -46.16 9.35
C GLN A 295 7.52 -47.47 9.97
N ASP A 296 8.08 -47.96 11.07
CA ASP A 296 7.68 -49.21 11.73
C ASP A 296 6.40 -49.06 12.58
N ARG A 297 5.27 -48.85 11.89
CA ARG A 297 3.91 -48.84 12.47
C ARG A 297 3.59 -50.09 13.30
N ALA A 298 4.20 -51.24 12.97
CA ALA A 298 4.02 -52.50 13.69
C ALA A 298 4.68 -52.51 15.08
N ALA A 299 5.80 -51.79 15.27
CA ALA A 299 6.46 -51.67 16.56
C ALA A 299 5.70 -50.73 17.51
N ALA A 300 5.11 -49.65 16.97
CA ALA A 300 4.24 -48.74 17.72
C ALA A 300 2.95 -49.42 18.22
N ALA A 301 2.39 -50.37 17.45
CA ALA A 301 1.20 -51.14 17.87
C ALA A 301 1.48 -52.17 18.99
N SER A 302 2.75 -52.58 19.16
CA SER A 302 3.19 -53.49 20.23
C SER A 302 3.62 -52.80 21.53
N TRP A 303 3.53 -51.47 21.57
CA TRP A 303 3.98 -50.65 22.70
C TRP A 303 2.98 -50.73 23.86
N ASP A 304 3.49 -50.93 25.07
CA ASP A 304 2.68 -51.08 26.29
C ASP A 304 1.95 -49.78 26.65
N ARG A 305 0.61 -49.81 26.59
CA ARG A 305 -0.29 -48.68 26.87
C ARG A 305 -0.33 -48.27 28.33
N THR A 306 0.15 -49.11 29.25
CA THR A 306 0.18 -48.79 30.68
C THR A 306 1.35 -47.90 31.09
N ALA A 307 2.27 -47.62 30.15
CA ALA A 307 3.46 -46.79 30.35
C ALA A 307 3.42 -45.43 29.61
N GLU A 308 2.33 -45.08 28.92
CA GLU A 308 2.20 -43.78 28.25
C GLU A 308 1.98 -42.66 29.29
N PRO A 309 2.92 -41.72 29.47
CA PRO A 309 2.74 -40.65 30.43
C PRO A 309 1.92 -39.54 29.77
N ALA A 310 0.64 -39.78 29.49
CA ALA A 310 -0.25 -38.79 28.88
C ALA A 310 -0.25 -37.44 29.66
N GLY A 311 -0.03 -37.51 30.98
CA GLY A 311 0.20 -36.33 31.82
C GLY A 311 1.53 -35.62 31.55
N GLU A 312 2.63 -36.34 31.29
CA GLU A 312 3.92 -35.77 30.91
C GLU A 312 3.87 -35.17 29.49
N ILE A 313 3.27 -35.88 28.53
CA ILE A 313 3.04 -35.35 27.17
C ILE A 313 2.25 -34.03 27.25
N ARG A 314 1.17 -34.00 28.04
CA ARG A 314 0.37 -32.79 28.25
C ARG A 314 1.19 -31.66 28.90
N ALA A 315 2.00 -31.96 29.91
CA ALA A 315 2.84 -30.98 30.58
C ALA A 315 3.91 -30.40 29.65
N THR A 316 4.62 -31.25 28.91
CA THR A 316 5.62 -30.83 27.92
C THR A 316 4.97 -30.05 26.77
N LEU A 317 3.80 -30.49 26.29
CA LEU A 317 3.07 -29.76 25.25
C LEU A 317 2.69 -28.35 25.73
N ALA A 318 2.18 -28.22 26.96
CA ALA A 318 1.86 -26.92 27.54
C ALA A 318 3.10 -26.02 27.63
N GLU A 319 4.23 -26.55 28.08
CA GLU A 319 5.48 -25.79 28.19
C GLU A 319 6.00 -25.31 26.83
N VAL A 320 6.00 -26.20 25.82
CA VAL A 320 6.52 -25.87 24.48
C VAL A 320 5.61 -24.85 23.79
N LEU A 321 4.28 -25.03 23.86
CA LEU A 321 3.33 -24.09 23.28
C LEU A 321 3.39 -22.71 23.93
N ALA A 322 3.60 -22.65 25.26
CA ALA A 322 3.71 -21.38 25.97
C ALA A 322 4.88 -20.51 25.46
N ARG A 323 5.99 -21.12 25.01
CA ARG A 323 7.13 -20.40 24.41
C ARG A 323 6.78 -19.74 23.07
N ASP A 324 5.81 -20.29 22.36
CA ASP A 324 5.24 -19.73 21.12
C ASP A 324 4.02 -18.81 21.40
N GLY A 325 3.71 -18.51 22.66
CA GLY A 325 2.55 -17.67 23.01
C GLY A 325 1.21 -18.36 22.70
N ILE A 326 1.16 -19.67 22.94
CA ILE A 326 -0.03 -20.49 22.82
C ILE A 326 -0.26 -21.15 24.19
N ILE A 327 -1.42 -20.89 24.78
CA ILE A 327 -1.82 -21.50 26.05
C ILE A 327 -2.56 -22.80 25.73
N LEU A 328 -2.11 -23.91 26.31
CA LEU A 328 -2.81 -25.18 26.19
C LEU A 328 -3.95 -25.23 27.22
N ASP A 329 -5.20 -25.35 26.76
CA ASP A 329 -6.38 -25.35 27.64
C ASP A 329 -6.76 -26.78 28.05
N SER A 330 -6.86 -27.70 27.09
CA SER A 330 -7.18 -29.10 27.36
C SER A 330 -6.71 -30.03 26.24
N THR A 331 -6.52 -31.31 26.58
CA THR A 331 -6.18 -32.35 25.60
C THR A 331 -6.99 -33.61 25.78
N GLU A 332 -7.28 -34.26 24.67
CA GLU A 332 -7.78 -35.64 24.60
C GLU A 332 -6.79 -36.42 23.73
N ILE A 333 -6.32 -37.55 24.27
CA ILE A 333 -5.37 -38.43 23.58
C ILE A 333 -6.03 -39.81 23.53
N THR A 334 -6.24 -40.30 22.31
CA THR A 334 -6.77 -41.63 22.00
C THR A 334 -5.78 -42.38 21.10
N ASP A 335 -6.06 -43.64 20.79
CA ASP A 335 -5.14 -44.50 20.02
C ASP A 335 -4.67 -43.88 18.69
N GLN A 336 -5.56 -43.20 17.97
CA GLN A 336 -5.28 -42.66 16.62
C GLN A 336 -5.50 -41.16 16.49
N ARG A 337 -5.99 -40.50 17.53
CA ARG A 337 -6.42 -39.11 17.49
C ARG A 337 -5.93 -38.35 18.72
N MET A 338 -5.37 -37.18 18.49
CA MET A 338 -5.05 -36.21 19.53
C MET A 338 -5.80 -34.91 19.25
N ARG A 339 -6.66 -34.55 20.20
CA ARG A 339 -7.46 -33.34 20.15
C ARG A 339 -6.93 -32.33 21.18
N VAL A 340 -6.81 -31.09 20.76
CA VAL A 340 -6.17 -30.01 21.52
C VAL A 340 -7.05 -28.77 21.48
N ARG A 341 -7.43 -28.28 22.66
CA ARG A 341 -7.95 -26.93 22.81
C ARG A 341 -6.85 -26.01 23.30
N TYR A 342 -6.74 -24.86 22.67
CA TYR A 342 -5.68 -23.90 22.98
C TYR A 342 -6.13 -22.45 22.75
N THR A 343 -5.48 -21.52 23.43
CA THR A 343 -5.71 -20.08 23.28
C THR A 343 -4.48 -19.43 22.66
N ASN A 344 -4.64 -18.83 21.49
CA ASN A 344 -3.59 -18.09 20.78
C ASN A 344 -3.48 -16.66 21.34
N THR A 345 -2.33 -16.31 21.92
CA THR A 345 -2.09 -14.97 22.50
C THR A 345 -1.07 -14.14 21.74
N ARG A 346 -0.37 -14.74 20.76
CA ARG A 346 0.73 -14.10 20.03
C ARG A 346 0.43 -13.81 18.57
N TYR A 347 -0.17 -14.75 17.86
CA TYR A 347 -0.27 -14.68 16.40
C TYR A 347 -1.58 -14.02 15.97
N ARG A 348 -1.49 -13.06 15.05
CA ARG A 348 -2.68 -12.38 14.50
C ARG A 348 -3.59 -13.34 13.72
N ALA A 349 -3.01 -14.31 13.01
CA ALA A 349 -3.74 -15.25 12.19
C ALA A 349 -3.83 -16.61 12.88
N GLU A 350 -5.05 -17.09 13.10
CA GLU A 350 -5.27 -18.37 13.78
C GLU A 350 -4.67 -19.56 13.01
N ALA A 351 -4.69 -19.51 11.67
CA ALA A 351 -4.04 -20.50 10.83
C ALA A 351 -2.52 -20.65 11.11
N GLN A 352 -1.84 -19.56 11.50
CA GLN A 352 -0.43 -19.60 11.88
C GLN A 352 -0.24 -20.34 13.21
N ALA A 353 -1.12 -20.11 14.19
CA ALA A 353 -1.11 -20.83 15.46
C ALA A 353 -1.43 -22.33 15.26
N ILE A 354 -2.48 -22.66 14.48
CA ILE A 354 -2.84 -24.03 14.09
C ILE A 354 -1.63 -24.78 13.54
N GLY A 355 -0.94 -24.20 12.56
CA GLY A 355 0.24 -24.83 11.94
C GLY A 355 1.41 -25.02 12.91
N ARG A 356 1.57 -24.14 13.90
CA ARG A 356 2.58 -24.28 14.97
C ARG A 356 2.21 -25.37 15.96
N VAL A 357 0.96 -25.40 16.44
CA VAL A 357 0.46 -26.48 17.30
C VAL A 357 0.64 -27.82 16.61
N ALA A 358 0.21 -27.94 15.34
CA ALA A 358 0.37 -29.16 14.56
C ALA A 358 1.83 -29.65 14.52
N ARG A 359 2.80 -28.75 14.27
CA ARG A 359 4.24 -29.07 14.29
C ARG A 359 4.70 -29.57 15.65
N VAL A 360 4.29 -28.93 16.75
CA VAL A 360 4.61 -29.43 18.10
C VAL A 360 4.01 -30.82 18.33
N LEU A 361 2.79 -31.07 17.86
CA LEU A 361 2.17 -32.40 17.94
C LEU A 361 2.94 -33.46 17.13
N THR A 362 3.56 -33.12 16.00
CA THR A 362 4.41 -34.09 15.28
C THR A 362 5.61 -34.56 16.10
N GLN A 363 6.09 -33.75 17.05
CA GLN A 363 7.21 -34.07 17.95
C GLN A 363 6.75 -34.88 19.18
N LEU A 364 5.61 -34.52 19.76
CA LEU A 364 5.18 -35.01 21.07
C LEU A 364 4.07 -36.06 21.04
N ALA A 365 3.25 -36.08 19.98
CA ALA A 365 2.13 -37.01 19.92
C ALA A 365 2.63 -38.45 19.71
N PRO A 366 2.03 -39.45 20.39
CA PRO A 366 2.38 -40.86 20.22
C PRO A 366 2.44 -41.28 18.77
N ALA A 367 3.32 -42.23 18.44
CA ALA A 367 3.50 -42.66 17.06
C ALA A 367 2.23 -43.27 16.43
N SER A 368 1.28 -43.75 17.24
CA SER A 368 0.00 -44.27 16.78
C SER A 368 -1.01 -43.19 16.37
N VAL A 369 -0.83 -41.95 16.81
CA VAL A 369 -1.75 -40.85 16.48
C VAL A 369 -1.52 -40.39 15.03
N ASP A 370 -2.55 -40.55 14.21
CA ASP A 370 -2.58 -40.15 12.80
C ASP A 370 -3.39 -38.88 12.55
N THR A 371 -4.28 -38.50 13.48
CA THR A 371 -5.18 -37.35 13.30
C THR A 371 -5.00 -36.33 14.42
N PHE A 372 -4.80 -35.06 14.04
CA PHE A 372 -4.80 -33.93 14.95
C PHE A 372 -6.10 -33.14 14.80
N VAL A 373 -6.76 -32.84 15.91
CA VAL A 373 -7.94 -31.97 15.95
C VAL A 373 -7.62 -30.74 16.79
N LEU A 374 -7.61 -29.58 16.14
CA LEU A 374 -7.14 -28.32 16.70
C LEU A 374 -8.32 -27.37 16.88
N GLU A 375 -8.63 -27.06 18.13
CA GLU A 375 -9.78 -26.26 18.53
C GLU A 375 -9.32 -24.98 19.26
N PRO A 376 -9.13 -23.86 18.55
CA PRO A 376 -8.83 -22.60 19.21
C PRO A 376 -9.98 -22.17 20.12
N MET A 377 -9.62 -21.63 21.29
CA MET A 377 -10.54 -21.11 22.28
C MET A 377 -10.55 -19.58 22.28
N GLN A 378 -11.74 -19.00 22.35
CA GLN A 378 -11.93 -17.58 22.54
C GLN A 378 -12.89 -17.33 23.70
N ARG A 379 -12.41 -16.66 24.75
CA ARG A 379 -13.21 -16.36 25.97
C ARG A 379 -13.89 -17.60 26.57
N GLY A 380 -13.18 -18.72 26.60
CA GLY A 380 -13.69 -19.98 27.15
C GLY A 380 -14.61 -20.78 26.22
N ILE A 381 -14.82 -20.32 24.98
CA ILE A 381 -15.65 -21.00 23.98
C ILE A 381 -14.74 -21.60 22.90
N ALA A 382 -14.90 -22.89 22.62
CA ALA A 382 -14.22 -23.53 21.50
C ALA A 382 -14.82 -23.04 20.18
N MET A 383 -13.96 -22.65 19.24
CA MET A 383 -14.34 -22.12 17.93
C MET A 383 -14.49 -23.26 16.91
N SER A 384 -14.13 -23.06 15.65
CA SER A 384 -14.12 -24.13 14.65
C SER A 384 -13.00 -25.14 14.92
N ALA A 385 -13.26 -26.43 14.76
CA ALA A 385 -12.23 -27.46 14.77
C ALA A 385 -11.55 -27.54 13.39
N THR A 386 -10.21 -27.58 13.39
CA THR A 386 -9.42 -27.91 12.20
C THR A 386 -8.79 -29.28 12.39
N THR A 387 -9.19 -30.23 11.54
CA THR A 387 -8.66 -31.59 11.53
C THR A 387 -7.59 -31.72 10.47
N ILE A 388 -6.41 -32.17 10.88
CA ILE A 388 -5.24 -32.35 10.03
C ILE A 388 -4.77 -33.80 10.16
N GLN A 389 -4.48 -34.45 9.03
CA GLN A 389 -3.80 -35.74 9.04
C GLN A 389 -2.31 -35.51 9.32
N ARG A 390 -1.75 -36.21 10.31
CA ARG A 390 -0.34 -36.10 10.67
C ARG A 390 0.56 -36.40 9.49
N GLY A 391 0.20 -37.39 8.66
CA GLY A 391 0.92 -37.70 7.43
C GLY A 391 1.01 -36.52 6.45
N ASP A 392 -0.03 -35.69 6.35
CA ASP A 392 0.03 -34.47 5.52
C ASP A 392 1.05 -33.46 6.07
N MET A 393 1.21 -33.36 7.39
CA MET A 393 2.25 -32.51 7.99
C MET A 393 3.65 -33.03 7.67
N GLU A 394 3.83 -34.36 7.76
CA GLU A 394 5.09 -35.07 7.54
C GLU A 394 5.52 -35.01 6.07
N ASP A 395 4.57 -35.18 5.14
CA ASP A 395 4.85 -35.26 3.70
C ASP A 395 4.97 -33.87 3.05
N LEU A 396 4.15 -32.89 3.48
CA LEU A 396 4.06 -31.60 2.78
C LEU A 396 5.10 -30.57 3.22
N GLU A 397 5.85 -30.76 4.32
CA GLU A 397 6.73 -29.72 4.88
C GLU A 397 7.68 -29.10 3.84
N ASN A 398 8.20 -29.92 2.91
CA ASN A 398 9.21 -29.52 1.92
C ASN A 398 8.69 -29.58 0.47
N GLU A 399 7.38 -29.74 0.27
CA GLU A 399 6.79 -29.81 -1.06
C GLU A 399 6.49 -28.41 -1.63
N PRO A 400 6.61 -28.21 -2.96
CA PRO A 400 6.05 -27.04 -3.62
C PRO A 400 4.55 -26.92 -3.33
N ASP A 401 4.07 -25.69 -3.13
CA ASP A 401 2.66 -25.41 -2.82
C ASP A 401 2.10 -26.11 -1.56
N ALA A 402 2.97 -26.47 -0.61
CA ALA A 402 2.60 -27.09 0.66
C ALA A 402 1.50 -26.34 1.41
N ALA A 403 1.54 -25.00 1.40
CA ALA A 403 0.55 -24.17 2.10
C ALA A 403 -0.88 -24.37 1.54
N TRP A 404 -1.03 -24.31 0.22
CA TRP A 404 -2.32 -24.53 -0.43
C TRP A 404 -2.78 -25.98 -0.30
N THR A 405 -1.87 -26.93 -0.49
CA THR A 405 -2.17 -28.36 -0.41
C THR A 405 -2.60 -28.76 1.00
N SER A 406 -1.92 -28.25 2.04
CA SER A 406 -2.28 -28.47 3.44
C SER A 406 -3.66 -27.89 3.74
N PHE A 407 -3.94 -26.66 3.30
CA PHE A 407 -5.26 -26.05 3.45
C PHE A 407 -6.37 -26.85 2.76
N ALA A 408 -6.12 -27.33 1.53
CA ALA A 408 -7.10 -28.10 0.77
C ALA A 408 -7.40 -29.50 1.36
N ARG A 409 -6.47 -30.09 2.11
CA ARG A 409 -6.63 -31.39 2.76
C ARG A 409 -7.18 -31.29 4.19
N ALA A 410 -6.99 -30.16 4.85
CA ALA A 410 -7.53 -29.92 6.18
C ALA A 410 -9.07 -29.91 6.15
N GLN A 411 -9.69 -30.47 7.19
CA GLN A 411 -11.14 -30.42 7.36
C GLN A 411 -11.49 -29.40 8.44
N ILE A 412 -12.28 -28.40 8.08
CA ILE A 412 -12.73 -27.35 9.01
C ILE A 412 -14.21 -27.60 9.32
N GLY A 413 -14.53 -27.75 10.59
CA GLY A 413 -15.87 -28.05 11.08
C GLY A 413 -16.18 -27.39 12.42
N GLU A 414 -17.27 -27.83 13.05
CA GLU A 414 -17.64 -27.38 14.40
C GLU A 414 -16.74 -28.02 15.46
N ALA A 415 -16.42 -27.31 16.54
CA ALA A 415 -15.76 -27.92 17.69
C ALA A 415 -16.66 -28.98 18.33
N GLU A 416 -16.04 -30.06 18.77
CA GLU A 416 -16.75 -31.14 19.44
C GLU A 416 -17.09 -30.76 20.89
N GLY A 417 -18.00 -31.51 21.51
CA GLY A 417 -18.34 -31.38 22.93
C GLY A 417 -17.13 -31.59 23.86
N ALA A 418 -17.27 -31.29 25.15
CA ALA A 418 -16.14 -31.37 26.10
C ALA A 418 -15.78 -32.81 26.54
N ASP A 419 -16.52 -33.82 26.07
CA ASP A 419 -16.30 -35.22 26.44
C ASP A 419 -14.88 -35.68 26.04
N GLY A 420 -14.22 -36.44 26.93
CA GLY A 420 -12.88 -36.98 26.71
C GLY A 420 -11.72 -36.01 26.94
N LEU A 421 -11.98 -34.71 27.02
CA LEU A 421 -10.96 -33.70 27.29
C LEU A 421 -10.52 -33.72 28.76
N VAL A 422 -9.22 -33.56 28.96
CA VAL A 422 -8.61 -33.35 30.27
C VAL A 422 -8.01 -31.96 30.31
N ASP A 423 -8.48 -31.15 31.24
CA ASP A 423 -8.04 -29.77 31.42
C ASP A 423 -6.57 -29.71 31.86
N VAL A 424 -5.87 -28.70 31.34
CA VAL A 424 -4.56 -28.28 31.83
C VAL A 424 -4.80 -27.22 32.89
N ALA A 425 -4.10 -27.34 34.02
CA ALA A 425 -4.17 -26.32 35.05
C ALA A 425 -3.77 -24.95 34.45
N PRO A 426 -4.61 -23.90 34.59
CA PRO A 426 -4.29 -22.59 34.06
C PRO A 426 -2.94 -22.11 34.63
N THR A 427 -2.07 -21.64 33.75
CA THR A 427 -0.81 -20.97 34.16
C THR A 427 -1.04 -19.55 34.65
N GLU A 428 -2.23 -18.98 34.37
CA GLU A 428 -2.64 -17.65 34.80
C GLU A 428 -3.97 -17.70 35.59
N PRO A 429 -4.19 -16.77 36.54
CA PRO A 429 -5.42 -16.72 37.31
C PRO A 429 -6.65 -16.49 36.42
N THR A 430 -7.71 -17.27 36.62
CA THR A 430 -8.99 -17.18 35.89
C THR A 430 -9.76 -15.88 36.13
N PHE A 431 -9.38 -15.11 37.16
CA PHE A 431 -9.89 -13.76 37.39
C PHE A 431 -8.87 -12.73 36.88
N LEU A 432 -9.13 -12.21 35.68
CA LEU A 432 -8.37 -11.13 35.07
C LEU A 432 -9.18 -9.83 35.16
N TRP A 433 -8.57 -8.81 35.78
CA TRP A 433 -9.06 -7.44 35.74
C TRP A 433 -7.95 -6.56 35.17
N GLY A 434 -8.32 -5.56 34.38
CA GLY A 434 -7.36 -4.66 33.76
C GLY A 434 -7.98 -3.30 33.49
N LEU A 435 -7.18 -2.26 33.67
CA LEU A 435 -7.44 -0.93 33.15
C LEU A 435 -6.61 -0.78 31.88
N THR A 436 -7.25 -0.82 30.71
CA THR A 436 -6.59 -0.53 29.45
C THR A 436 -6.79 0.96 29.16
N PRO A 437 -5.76 1.81 29.31
CA PRO A 437 -5.85 3.16 28.77
C PRO A 437 -5.98 3.04 27.26
N TYR A 438 -7.05 3.61 26.71
CA TYR A 438 -7.14 3.83 25.28
C TYR A 438 -6.79 5.30 25.03
N THR A 439 -6.00 5.53 23.99
CA THR A 439 -5.74 6.86 23.46
C THR A 439 -6.46 6.93 22.13
N GLU A 440 -7.47 7.80 22.05
CA GLU A 440 -8.09 8.16 20.79
C GLU A 440 -7.31 9.33 20.21
N VAL A 441 -6.73 9.15 19.02
CA VAL A 441 -6.08 10.24 18.28
C VAL A 441 -7.13 10.81 17.35
N ALA A 442 -7.70 11.96 17.73
CA ALA A 442 -8.58 12.74 16.87
C ALA A 442 -7.71 13.53 15.87
N LEU A 443 -7.45 12.94 14.71
CA LEU A 443 -6.71 13.59 13.62
C LEU A 443 -7.54 14.68 12.91
N PHE A 444 -8.84 14.77 13.20
CA PHE A 444 -9.81 15.55 12.44
C PHE A 444 -10.75 16.38 13.34
N ASP A 445 -10.20 17.00 14.37
CA ASP A 445 -10.88 18.12 15.03
C ASP A 445 -10.94 19.31 14.07
N GLY A 446 -12.13 19.87 13.85
CA GLY A 446 -12.33 20.99 12.93
C GLY A 446 -11.73 22.30 13.44
N ASP A 447 -11.51 22.42 14.75
CA ASP A 447 -11.00 23.64 15.38
C ASP A 447 -9.51 23.52 15.76
N GLN A 448 -9.01 22.31 16.06
CA GLN A 448 -7.62 22.06 16.51
C GLN A 448 -7.05 20.71 16.03
N PRO A 449 -6.81 20.53 14.72
CA PRO A 449 -6.19 19.33 14.17
C PRO A 449 -4.73 19.17 14.64
N VAL A 450 -4.28 17.94 14.81
CA VAL A 450 -2.85 17.63 14.97
C VAL A 450 -2.27 17.34 13.58
N LEU A 451 -1.43 18.24 13.08
CA LEU A 451 -0.69 18.11 11.80
C LEU A 451 0.74 17.61 12.01
#